data_AF-A0A3D3H7T9-F1
#
_entry.id   AF-A0A3D3H7T9-F1
#
_cell.length_a   1.000
_cell.length_b   1.000
_cell.length_c   1.000
_cell.angle_alpha   90.00
_cell.angle_beta   90.00
_cell.angle_gamma   90.00
#
_symmetry.space_group_name_H-M   'P 1'
#
loop_
_entity.id
_entity.type
_entity.pdbx_description
1 polymer ?
#
loop_
_entity_poly.entity_id
_entity_poly.type
_entity_poly.pdbx_seq_one_letter_code
_entity_poly.pdbx_strand_id
1 'polypeptide(L)'
;GGMALLWKWRERRRAAGLSTDKPNLICGPVQVCWHKFARYWDIELREIPMEHDRLIMTPDEVLSRADENTIGVVPTLGVTFT
;
A
#
# COMPACT_ATOMS: atom_id res chain seq x y z
N GLY A 1 -10.44 -2.62 6.40
CA GLY A 1 -10.08 -2.72 4.96
C GLY A 1 -9.80 -1.33 4.40
N GLY A 2 -9.13 -1.24 3.24
CA GLY A 2 -8.40 -0.06 2.71
C GLY A 2 -8.96 1.34 3.01
N MET A 3 -10.27 1.57 2.92
CA MET A 3 -10.88 2.85 3.30
C MET A 3 -10.53 3.28 4.73
N ALA A 4 -10.63 2.38 5.71
CA ALA A 4 -10.31 2.71 7.10
C ALA A 4 -8.85 3.20 7.28
N LEU A 5 -7.92 2.66 6.50
CA LEU A 5 -6.52 3.12 6.48
C LEU A 5 -6.44 4.55 5.92
N LEU A 6 -7.12 4.81 4.79
CA LEU A 6 -7.16 6.12 4.16
C LEU A 6 -7.74 7.19 5.10
N TRP A 7 -8.91 6.93 5.71
CA TRP A 7 -9.58 7.89 6.59
C TRP A 7 -8.76 8.18 7.85
N LYS A 8 -8.21 7.14 8.49
CA LYS A 8 -7.36 7.30 9.68
C LYS A 8 -6.05 8.03 9.38
N TRP A 9 -5.45 7.77 8.21
CA TRP A 9 -4.28 8.52 7.76
C TRP A 9 -4.61 10.00 7.50
N ARG A 10 -5.72 10.30 6.82
CA ARG A 10 -6.18 11.68 6.57
C ARG A 10 -6.43 12.45 7.86
N GLU A 11 -7.10 11.83 8.84
CA GLU A 11 -7.35 12.42 10.15
C GLU A 11 -6.04 12.81 10.85
N ARG A 12 -5.08 11.89 10.91
CA ARG A 12 -3.75 12.13 11.50
C ARG A 12 -2.97 13.24 10.78
N ARG A 13 -3.00 13.26 9.44
CA ARG A 13 -2.33 14.31 8.64
C ARG A 13 -2.96 15.68 8.87
N ARG A 14 -4.30 15.77 8.90
CA ARG A 14 -5.04 17.01 9.19
C ARG A 14 -4.75 17.52 10.60
N ALA A 15 -4.73 16.63 11.59
CA ALA A 15 -4.38 16.98 12.96
C ALA A 15 -2.94 17.55 13.08
N ALA A 16 -2.03 17.11 12.21
CA ALA A 16 -0.67 17.63 12.10
C ALA A 16 -0.52 18.84 11.15
N GLY A 17 -1.61 19.33 10.53
CA GLY A 17 -1.56 20.42 9.55
C GLY A 17 -0.85 20.08 8.24
N LEU A 18 -0.73 18.79 7.90
CA LEU A 18 -0.02 18.31 6.71
C LEU A 18 -0.98 17.99 5.56
N SER A 19 -0.49 18.05 4.32
CA SER A 19 -1.28 17.71 3.12
C SER A 19 -1.75 16.25 3.13
N THR A 20 -2.92 16.02 2.53
CA THR A 20 -3.57 14.71 2.37
C THR A 20 -3.69 14.25 0.91
N ASP A 21 -2.95 14.88 0.00
CA ASP A 21 -3.24 14.80 -1.44
C ASP A 21 -2.62 13.60 -2.14
N LYS A 22 -1.61 12.96 -1.53
CA LYS A 22 -0.82 11.90 -2.16
C LYS A 22 -0.71 10.63 -1.31
N PRO A 23 -1.81 9.97 -0.93
CA PRO A 23 -1.73 8.72 -0.19
C PRO A 23 -1.12 7.60 -1.05
N ASN A 24 -0.33 6.71 -0.44
CA ASN A 24 0.15 5.48 -1.07
C ASN A 24 -0.14 4.22 -0.24
N LEU A 25 -0.18 3.07 -0.92
CA LEU A 25 -0.38 1.75 -0.32
C LEU A 25 0.70 0.79 -0.84
N ILE A 26 1.40 0.11 0.08
CA ILE A 26 2.43 -0.86 -0.29
C ILE A 26 1.83 -2.26 -0.29
N CYS A 27 2.09 -3.03 -1.34
CA CYS A 27 1.61 -4.39 -1.46
C CYS A 27 2.61 -5.29 -2.21
N GLY A 28 2.44 -6.60 -2.08
CA GLY A 28 3.18 -7.59 -2.88
C GLY A 28 2.42 -7.88 -4.17
N PRO A 29 2.63 -9.06 -4.80
CA PRO A 29 1.78 -9.52 -5.89
C PRO A 29 0.36 -9.72 -5.38
N VAL A 30 -0.52 -8.76 -5.68
CA VAL A 30 -1.88 -8.68 -5.15
C VAL A 30 -2.92 -9.06 -6.20
N GLN A 31 -4.10 -9.45 -5.71
CA GLN A 31 -5.26 -9.62 -6.57
C GLN A 31 -5.79 -8.26 -7.08
N VAL A 32 -6.44 -8.27 -8.26
CA VAL A 32 -6.94 -7.08 -8.97
C VAL A 32 -7.81 -6.12 -8.12
N CYS A 33 -8.40 -6.58 -7.02
CA CYS A 33 -9.20 -5.76 -6.11
C CYS A 33 -8.39 -4.59 -5.53
N TRP A 34 -7.09 -4.75 -5.28
CA TRP A 34 -6.24 -3.68 -4.77
C TRP A 34 -5.88 -2.65 -5.84
N HIS A 35 -5.72 -3.06 -7.10
CA HIS A 35 -5.61 -2.13 -8.22
C HIS A 35 -6.88 -1.31 -8.42
N LYS A 36 -8.06 -1.95 -8.27
CA LYS A 36 -9.35 -1.24 -8.32
C LYS A 36 -9.48 -0.26 -7.16
N PHE A 37 -9.16 -0.68 -5.94
CA PHE A 37 -9.19 0.20 -4.77
C PHE A 37 -8.28 1.41 -4.95
N ALA A 38 -7.03 1.19 -5.38
CA ALA A 38 -6.07 2.27 -5.62
C ALA A 38 -6.58 3.27 -6.67
N ARG A 39 -7.11 2.77 -7.79
CA ARG A 39 -7.65 3.61 -8.86
C ARG A 39 -8.94 4.34 -8.49
N TYR A 40 -9.84 3.74 -7.73
CA TYR A 40 -11.14 4.35 -7.39
C TYR A 40 -11.03 5.37 -6.24
N TRP A 41 -9.99 5.28 -5.41
CA TRP A 41 -9.79 6.17 -4.26
C TRP A 41 -8.58 7.11 -4.39
N ASP A 42 -8.00 7.22 -5.60
CA ASP A 42 -6.82 8.05 -5.91
C ASP A 42 -5.64 7.79 -4.95
N ILE A 43 -5.28 6.52 -4.80
CA ILE A 43 -4.16 6.07 -3.99
C ILE A 43 -3.07 5.53 -4.91
N GLU A 44 -1.83 5.96 -4.69
CA GLU A 44 -0.67 5.40 -5.36
C GLU A 44 -0.44 3.96 -4.88
N LEU A 45 -0.44 2.98 -5.80
CA LEU A 45 -0.14 1.59 -5.47
C LEU A 45 1.35 1.32 -5.66
N ARG A 46 2.07 1.07 -4.58
CA ARG A 46 3.49 0.69 -4.57
C ARG A 46 3.62 -0.82 -4.48
N GLU A 47 3.47 -1.46 -5.63
CA GLU A 47 3.59 -2.90 -5.76
C GLU A 47 5.06 -3.34 -5.78
N ILE A 48 5.41 -4.31 -4.94
CA ILE A 48 6.72 -4.95 -4.94
C ILE A 48 6.68 -6.05 -6.02
N PRO A 49 7.51 -5.93 -7.09
CA PRO A 49 7.50 -6.90 -8.17
C PRO A 49 8.00 -8.27 -7.70
N MET A 50 7.48 -9.33 -8.33
CA MET A 50 8.06 -10.65 -8.21
C MET A 50 9.37 -10.71 -8.99
N GLU A 51 10.42 -11.23 -8.35
CA GLU A 51 11.72 -11.51 -8.96
C GLU A 51 12.01 -13.01 -8.86
N HIS A 52 12.94 -13.52 -9.68
CA HIS A 52 13.17 -14.96 -9.89
C HIS A 52 13.40 -15.75 -8.59
N ASP A 53 14.00 -15.11 -7.59
CA ASP A 53 14.31 -15.62 -6.26
C ASP A 53 13.42 -15.05 -5.15
N ARG A 54 12.54 -14.10 -5.47
CA ARG A 54 11.65 -13.40 -4.52
C ARG A 54 10.21 -13.41 -5.00
N LEU A 55 9.49 -14.45 -4.59
CA LEU A 55 8.07 -14.65 -4.89
C LEU A 55 7.13 -14.03 -3.84
N ILE A 56 7.68 -13.52 -2.73
CA ILE A 56 6.93 -12.89 -1.64
C ILE A 56 7.53 -11.53 -1.27
N MET A 57 6.69 -10.69 -0.65
CA MET A 57 7.13 -9.43 -0.05
C MET A 57 8.09 -9.69 1.11
N THR A 58 9.22 -8.99 1.12
CA THR A 58 10.19 -8.98 2.23
C THR A 58 10.09 -7.69 3.05
N PRO A 59 10.38 -7.70 4.35
CA PRO A 59 10.38 -6.49 5.18
C PRO A 59 11.25 -5.35 4.62
N ASP A 60 12.42 -5.65 4.08
CA ASP A 60 13.34 -4.63 3.56
C ASP A 60 12.77 -3.86 2.36
N GLU A 61 12.10 -4.56 1.44
CA GLU A 61 11.40 -3.96 0.30
C GLU A 61 10.19 -3.10 0.71
N VAL A 62 9.56 -3.43 1.84
CA VAL A 62 8.49 -2.61 2.41
C VAL A 62 9.08 -1.33 2.98
N LEU A 63 10.16 -1.45 3.77
CA LEU A 63 10.80 -0.30 4.40
C LEU A 63 11.40 0.66 3.38
N SER A 64 11.96 0.17 2.27
CA SER A 64 12.50 1.01 1.20
C SER A 64 11.44 1.80 0.42
N ARG A 65 10.17 1.39 0.48
CA ARG A 65 9.03 2.03 -0.19
C ARG A 65 8.13 2.81 0.75
N ALA A 66 8.34 2.71 2.06
CA ALA A 66 7.53 3.38 3.06
C ALA A 66 7.92 4.85 3.21
N ASP A 67 6.92 5.73 3.24
CA ASP A 67 7.08 7.16 3.51
C ASP A 67 5.94 7.68 4.41
N GLU A 68 5.92 8.99 4.65
CA GLU A 68 4.92 9.65 5.52
C GLU A 68 3.49 9.63 4.95
N ASN A 69 3.35 9.31 3.66
CA ASN A 69 2.07 9.20 2.97
C ASN A 69 1.60 7.75 2.81
N THR A 70 2.39 6.77 3.27
CA THR A 70 1.99 5.37 3.31
C THR A 70 0.85 5.16 4.29
N ILE A 71 -0.33 4.82 3.78
CA ILE A 71 -1.53 4.58 4.58
C ILE A 71 -1.50 3.19 5.25
N GLY A 72 -0.74 2.25 4.67
CA GLY A 72 -0.53 0.92 5.21
C GLY A 72 0.19 -0.03 4.25
N VAL A 73 0.45 -1.24 4.75
CA VAL A 73 1.07 -2.35 4.02
C VAL A 73 0.07 -3.50 3.95
N VAL A 74 -0.08 -4.10 2.77
CA VAL A 74 -0.98 -5.23 2.53
C VAL A 74 -0.16 -6.47 2.21
N PRO A 75 0.15 -7.33 3.20
CA PRO A 75 0.68 -8.65 2.94
C PRO A 75 -0.42 -9.59 2.41
N THR A 76 -0.11 -10.32 1.34
CA THR A 76 -0.99 -11.37 0.80
C THR A 76 -0.65 -12.70 1.47
N LEU A 77 -1.52 -13.18 2.36
CA LEU A 77 -1.37 -14.50 2.98
C LEU A 77 -1.96 -15.57 2.05
N GLY A 78 -1.10 -16.21 1.25
CA GLY A 78 -1.48 -17.10 0.15
C GLY A 78 -1.46 -16.37 -1.19
N VAL A 79 -0.25 -16.23 -1.76
CA VAL A 79 -0.05 -15.51 -3.02
C VAL A 79 -0.69 -16.32 -4.15
N THR A 80 -1.55 -15.70 -4.95
CA THR A 80 -2.33 -16.39 -6.00
C THR A 80 -1.46 -17.06 -7.08
N PHE A 81 -0.19 -16.68 -7.18
CA PHE A 81 0.77 -17.14 -8.19
C PHE A 81 1.75 -18.22 -7.69
N THR A 82 1.62 -18.68 -6.43
CA THR A 82 2.46 -19.73 -5.81
C THR A 82 1.60 -20.75 -5.08
#